data_AF-A0A1U7CX03-F1
#
_entry.id   AF-A0A1U7CX03-F1
#
_cell.length_a   1.000
_cell.length_b   1.000
_cell.length_c   1.000
_cell.angle_alpha   90.00
_cell.angle_beta   90.00
_cell.angle_gamma   90.00
#
_symmetry.space_group_name_H-M   'P 1'
#
loop_
_entity.id
_entity.type
_entity.pdbx_description
1 polymer ?
#
loop_
_entity_poly.entity_id
_entity_poly.type
_entity_poly.pdbx_seq_one_letter_code
_entity_poly.pdbx_strand_id
1 'polypeptide(L)'
;MITGNPLTEPPHTPFPDALASSDSESSPGPFPPSSPPNAGQPLVVPETTTADDISLILTTSIEKPEPDPMLGSAYPSATSPPESIPGGAHEPLATFSMPASASTSDPLGLDIGIQLAPSSDSVAKKRATAEVSGDEIEGHAGYDSKPPYSLPTLLLVSYASAVTLALAWVLWTGRGLSRPTADHGGSVSSSLPAIDWAKVSAPKRAPVSSLPADRVTGLGKPLVIGDLEVTPIVVLFQNVRVYRIVDPDAERRENPACLVLTLRLRNKSSDRRLTPLELASVRDAVDPTEASFIETASGERIAMFKLAMESEWSIENQSFPAVEPGGAEDVILVSEPVEEPRLASPLVWRIKLKTGVGRSEEIGVRFARQEIGDSDH
;
A
#
# COMPACT_ATOMS: atom_id res chain seq x y z
N MET A 1 -39.38 4.18 56.18
CA MET A 1 -38.43 5.23 55.77
C MET A 1 -38.00 4.92 54.36
N ILE A 2 -38.55 5.66 53.40
CA ILE A 2 -38.37 5.45 51.95
C ILE A 2 -37.75 6.76 51.44
N THR A 3 -36.51 6.71 50.97
CA THR A 3 -35.81 7.84 50.36
C THR A 3 -35.97 7.73 48.84
N GLY A 4 -36.77 8.64 48.27
CA GLY A 4 -36.96 8.79 46.84
C GLY A 4 -35.86 9.65 46.23
N ASN A 5 -35.31 9.20 45.10
CA ASN A 5 -34.48 10.00 44.20
C ASN A 5 -35.39 10.75 43.21
N PRO A 6 -35.25 12.07 43.03
CA PRO A 6 -35.96 12.78 41.98
C PRO A 6 -35.28 12.58 40.62
N LEU A 7 -36.09 12.25 39.61
CA LEU A 7 -35.71 12.25 38.20
C LEU A 7 -35.36 13.68 37.76
N THR A 8 -34.19 13.83 37.14
CA THR A 8 -33.77 15.04 36.44
C THR A 8 -34.22 14.95 34.98
N GLU A 9 -35.17 15.79 34.60
CA GLU A 9 -35.68 15.97 33.24
C GLU A 9 -34.66 16.77 32.39
N PRO A 10 -34.34 16.34 31.15
CA PRO A 10 -33.52 17.16 30.26
C PRO A 10 -34.34 18.24 29.53
N PRO A 11 -33.75 19.42 29.24
CA PRO A 11 -34.47 20.55 28.67
C PRO A 11 -34.85 20.33 27.20
N HIS A 12 -36.13 20.58 26.90
CA HIS A 12 -36.68 20.72 25.56
C HIS A 12 -36.12 21.96 24.86
N THR A 13 -35.47 21.79 23.72
CA THR A 13 -35.19 22.87 22.77
C THR A 13 -36.31 22.95 21.71
N PRO A 14 -36.88 24.14 21.43
CA PRO A 14 -37.87 24.31 20.39
C PRO A 14 -37.20 24.43 19.02
N PHE A 15 -37.61 23.58 18.08
CA PHE A 15 -37.34 23.75 16.65
C PHE A 15 -38.27 24.86 16.09
N PRO A 16 -37.76 25.81 15.29
CA PRO A 16 -38.61 26.73 14.55
C PRO A 16 -39.16 26.05 13.28
N ASP A 17 -40.48 26.09 13.15
CA ASP A 17 -41.22 25.81 11.93
C ASP A 17 -40.79 26.76 10.81
N ALA A 18 -40.22 26.21 9.73
CA ALA A 18 -40.05 26.92 8.47
C ALA A 18 -41.30 26.66 7.60
N LEU A 19 -42.10 27.71 7.50
CA LEU A 19 -43.29 27.79 6.68
C LEU A 19 -42.98 27.68 5.18
N ALA A 20 -43.96 27.06 4.52
CA ALA A 20 -44.24 27.03 3.09
C ALA A 20 -43.81 28.26 2.28
N SER A 21 -43.35 28.03 1.04
CA SER A 21 -44.02 28.49 -0.20
C SER A 21 -43.07 28.36 -1.40
N SER A 22 -43.51 27.61 -2.43
CA SER A 22 -43.75 28.16 -3.77
C SER A 22 -43.92 27.02 -4.77
N ASP A 23 -45.19 26.81 -5.12
CA ASP A 23 -45.62 26.15 -6.34
C ASP A 23 -44.93 26.78 -7.56
N SER A 24 -44.40 25.94 -8.43
CA SER A 24 -44.09 26.31 -9.82
C SER A 24 -44.66 25.21 -10.71
N GLU A 25 -45.95 25.37 -10.92
CA GLU A 25 -46.76 24.79 -11.97
C GLU A 25 -46.25 25.32 -13.32
N SER A 26 -45.60 24.49 -14.12
CA SER A 26 -45.33 24.78 -15.54
C SER A 26 -45.93 23.66 -16.39
N SER A 27 -47.10 23.97 -16.95
CA SER A 27 -47.88 23.16 -17.87
C SER A 27 -47.12 22.76 -19.15
N PRO A 28 -47.51 21.63 -19.78
CA PRO A 28 -46.96 21.18 -21.06
C PRO A 28 -47.63 21.91 -22.24
N GLY A 29 -46.81 22.50 -23.12
CA GLY A 29 -47.24 23.14 -24.36
C GLY A 29 -47.19 22.19 -25.58
N PRO A 30 -48.07 22.35 -26.58
CA PRO A 30 -48.36 21.36 -27.62
C PRO A 30 -47.49 21.50 -28.90
N PHE A 31 -47.36 20.39 -29.62
CA PHE A 31 -46.84 20.29 -31.00
C PHE A 31 -47.55 21.24 -31.99
N PRO A 32 -46.89 21.64 -33.11
CA PRO A 32 -47.29 21.11 -34.43
C PRO A 32 -46.11 21.05 -35.45
N PRO A 33 -46.32 20.86 -36.77
CA PRO A 33 -46.53 19.57 -37.43
C PRO A 33 -45.50 19.27 -38.56
N SER A 34 -45.55 18.03 -39.02
CA SER A 34 -44.86 17.44 -40.18
C SER A 34 -44.98 18.24 -41.48
N SER A 35 -43.94 18.19 -42.33
CA SER A 35 -44.03 18.46 -43.78
C SER A 35 -43.37 17.33 -44.59
N PRO A 36 -43.88 17.00 -45.80
CA PRO A 36 -43.62 15.75 -46.53
C PRO A 36 -42.63 15.96 -47.71
N PRO A 37 -42.43 14.97 -48.63
CA PRO A 37 -41.16 14.69 -49.30
C PRO A 37 -40.93 15.54 -50.55
N ASN A 38 -39.66 15.77 -50.88
CA ASN A 38 -39.29 16.27 -52.20
C ASN A 38 -38.48 15.21 -52.96
N ALA A 39 -39.11 14.69 -54.02
CA ALA A 39 -38.52 13.83 -55.03
C ALA A 39 -38.20 14.68 -56.27
N GLY A 40 -37.00 14.55 -56.83
CA GLY A 40 -36.74 15.00 -58.20
C GLY A 40 -35.33 15.50 -58.54
N GLN A 41 -34.39 14.55 -58.70
CA GLN A 41 -33.34 14.46 -59.75
C GLN A 41 -32.30 15.61 -59.98
N PRO A 42 -31.21 15.41 -60.76
CA PRO A 42 -30.58 14.18 -61.28
C PRO A 42 -29.04 14.07 -61.03
N LEU A 43 -28.57 12.82 -60.95
CA LEU A 43 -27.47 12.23 -61.74
C LEU A 43 -26.26 13.12 -62.12
N VAL A 44 -25.17 13.04 -61.35
CA VAL A 44 -23.78 13.08 -61.87
C VAL A 44 -22.90 12.17 -61.01
N VAL A 45 -22.37 11.12 -61.67
CA VAL A 45 -21.33 10.19 -61.19
C VAL A 45 -19.97 10.78 -61.62
N PRO A 46 -18.92 10.71 -60.77
CA PRO A 46 -17.82 9.78 -61.02
C PRO A 46 -17.44 9.04 -59.72
N GLU A 47 -17.54 7.72 -59.72
CA GLU A 47 -16.40 6.82 -59.98
C GLU A 47 -15.25 6.96 -58.97
N THR A 48 -15.33 6.09 -57.97
CA THR A 48 -14.27 5.14 -57.55
C THR A 48 -12.92 5.73 -57.12
N THR A 49 -12.70 5.77 -55.81
CA THR A 49 -11.43 5.26 -55.27
C THR A 49 -11.65 4.67 -53.88
N THR A 50 -11.61 3.35 -53.87
CA THR A 50 -11.62 2.40 -52.77
C THR A 50 -10.53 2.75 -51.76
N ALA A 51 -10.91 3.12 -50.54
CA ALA A 51 -10.00 3.35 -49.41
C ALA A 51 -10.17 2.28 -48.31
N ASP A 52 -10.72 1.12 -48.66
CA ASP A 52 -10.89 -0.05 -47.78
C ASP A 52 -9.89 -1.19 -48.07
N ASP A 53 -8.80 -0.92 -48.82
CA ASP A 53 -7.82 -1.95 -49.25
C ASP A 53 -6.40 -1.79 -48.67
N ILE A 54 -6.22 -1.03 -47.58
CA ILE A 54 -4.87 -0.77 -46.98
C ILE A 54 -4.73 -1.32 -45.54
N SER A 55 -5.56 -2.28 -45.11
CA SER A 55 -5.36 -2.94 -43.81
C SER A 55 -5.40 -4.47 -43.83
N LEU A 56 -5.17 -5.07 -45.01
CA LEU A 56 -5.05 -6.52 -45.20
C LEU A 56 -3.69 -6.98 -45.78
N ILE A 57 -2.63 -6.16 -45.70
CA ILE A 57 -1.28 -6.50 -46.23
C ILE A 57 -0.19 -6.44 -45.14
N LEU A 58 -0.50 -6.78 -43.88
CA LEU A 58 0.52 -6.99 -42.84
C LEU A 58 0.34 -8.30 -42.05
N THR A 59 -0.23 -9.31 -42.69
CA THR A 59 -0.31 -10.69 -42.15
C THR A 59 0.22 -11.70 -43.16
N THR A 60 1.48 -11.56 -43.59
CA THR A 60 2.27 -12.66 -44.17
C THR A 60 3.76 -12.41 -43.88
N SER A 61 4.48 -13.45 -43.47
CA SER A 61 5.94 -13.50 -43.21
C SER A 61 6.43 -13.11 -41.81
N ILE A 62 6.05 -13.91 -40.81
CA ILE A 62 7.06 -14.45 -39.89
C ILE A 62 7.27 -15.91 -40.28
N GLU A 63 8.26 -16.07 -41.14
CA GLU A 63 8.82 -17.33 -41.59
C GLU A 63 9.50 -17.98 -40.38
N LYS A 64 8.97 -19.13 -39.98
CA LYS A 64 9.53 -20.00 -38.95
C LYS A 64 10.90 -20.47 -39.46
N PRO A 65 12.03 -20.17 -38.77
CA PRO A 65 13.31 -20.73 -39.18
C PRO A 65 13.22 -22.26 -39.10
N GLU A 66 13.44 -22.92 -40.23
CA GLU A 66 13.62 -24.36 -40.30
C GLU A 66 14.82 -24.75 -39.43
N PRO A 67 14.71 -25.79 -38.59
CA PRO A 67 15.86 -26.31 -37.85
C PRO A 67 16.84 -26.95 -38.82
N ASP A 68 18.07 -26.44 -38.80
CA ASP A 68 19.23 -26.88 -39.57
C ASP A 68 19.48 -28.40 -39.39
N PRO A 69 19.34 -29.25 -40.43
CA PRO A 69 19.46 -30.70 -40.33
C PRO A 69 20.91 -31.20 -40.48
N MET A 70 21.89 -30.48 -39.92
CA MET A 70 23.33 -30.76 -40.10
C MET A 70 24.09 -31.12 -38.82
N LEU A 71 23.41 -31.60 -37.78
CA LEU A 71 24.08 -32.24 -36.64
C LEU A 71 23.46 -33.59 -36.33
N GLY A 72 23.98 -34.61 -37.02
CA GLY A 72 23.81 -36.00 -36.62
C GLY A 72 24.39 -36.20 -35.22
N SER A 73 23.57 -36.72 -34.31
CA SER A 73 24.05 -37.52 -33.18
C SER A 73 22.99 -38.53 -32.80
N ALA A 74 23.47 -39.75 -32.62
CA ALA A 74 22.76 -41.00 -32.62
C ALA A 74 21.69 -41.11 -31.51
N TYR A 75 20.49 -41.55 -31.92
CA TYR A 75 19.63 -42.34 -31.06
C TYR A 75 20.06 -43.81 -31.13
N PRO A 76 20.32 -44.47 -30.00
CA PRO A 76 20.10 -45.90 -29.89
C PRO A 76 18.75 -46.17 -29.21
N SER A 77 17.76 -46.55 -30.01
CA SER A 77 16.66 -47.38 -29.54
C SER A 77 17.09 -48.84 -29.57
N ALA A 78 16.97 -49.56 -28.45
CA ALA A 78 16.27 -50.83 -28.38
C ALA A 78 16.48 -51.52 -27.02
N THR A 79 15.43 -52.22 -26.60
CA THR A 79 15.41 -53.42 -25.73
C THR A 79 14.92 -53.19 -24.30
N SER A 80 13.61 -53.36 -24.11
CA SER A 80 13.01 -54.06 -22.96
C SER A 80 13.05 -55.59 -23.21
N PRO A 81 12.74 -56.48 -22.24
CA PRO A 81 12.74 -56.44 -20.75
C PRO A 81 13.56 -57.68 -20.20
N PRO A 82 13.50 -58.24 -18.94
CA PRO A 82 12.33 -58.52 -18.07
C PRO A 82 12.48 -58.27 -16.55
N GLU A 83 11.32 -58.11 -15.91
CA GLU A 83 10.82 -58.73 -14.67
C GLU A 83 11.78 -59.13 -13.51
N SER A 84 11.40 -58.63 -12.31
CA SER A 84 11.39 -59.28 -10.98
C SER A 84 12.50 -59.04 -9.93
N ILE A 85 11.99 -58.78 -8.72
CA ILE A 85 12.48 -59.02 -7.33
C ILE A 85 13.06 -57.81 -6.55
N PRO A 86 12.54 -57.53 -5.32
CA PRO A 86 12.90 -56.37 -4.50
C PRO A 86 14.03 -56.67 -3.51
N GLY A 87 14.73 -55.61 -3.09
CA GLY A 87 15.54 -55.62 -1.87
C GLY A 87 16.95 -55.06 -2.07
N GLY A 88 17.34 -54.11 -1.22
CA GLY A 88 18.73 -53.70 -1.07
C GLY A 88 18.89 -52.20 -0.97
N ALA A 89 18.92 -51.71 0.26
CA ALA A 89 19.40 -50.39 0.63
C ALA A 89 20.80 -50.14 0.07
N HIS A 90 21.04 -48.98 -0.54
CA HIS A 90 22.34 -48.29 -0.56
C HIS A 90 22.13 -46.83 -0.99
N GLU A 91 22.33 -45.91 -0.05
CA GLU A 91 22.67 -44.51 -0.34
C GLU A 91 23.97 -44.43 -1.14
N PRO A 92 24.08 -43.45 -2.05
CA PRO A 92 25.35 -42.81 -2.28
C PRO A 92 25.28 -41.31 -1.96
N LEU A 93 26.08 -40.94 -0.96
CA LEU A 93 26.65 -39.61 -0.75
C LEU A 93 27.26 -39.07 -2.06
N ALA A 94 26.75 -37.94 -2.53
CA ALA A 94 27.42 -37.10 -3.53
C ALA A 94 27.75 -35.75 -2.89
N THR A 95 28.91 -35.72 -2.24
CA THR A 95 29.62 -34.52 -1.82
C THR A 95 30.10 -33.76 -3.05
N PHE A 96 29.47 -32.63 -3.37
CA PHE A 96 29.98 -31.68 -4.37
C PHE A 96 30.55 -30.45 -3.65
N SER A 97 31.88 -30.43 -3.49
CA SER A 97 32.66 -29.25 -3.15
C SER A 97 32.88 -28.41 -4.41
N MET A 98 32.53 -27.12 -4.35
CA MET A 98 32.93 -26.10 -5.32
C MET A 98 33.92 -25.12 -4.66
N PRO A 99 35.00 -24.70 -5.35
CA PRO A 99 35.97 -23.73 -4.83
C PRO A 99 35.77 -22.30 -5.37
N ALA A 100 36.48 -21.37 -4.71
CA ALA A 100 36.82 -19.98 -5.07
C ALA A 100 35.71 -18.93 -4.84
N SER A 101 35.84 -18.06 -3.83
CA SER A 101 36.70 -16.86 -3.79
C SER A 101 36.32 -15.79 -4.82
N ALA A 102 35.52 -14.82 -4.38
CA ALA A 102 35.56 -13.45 -4.90
C ALA A 102 35.26 -12.47 -3.76
N SER A 103 36.29 -11.70 -3.45
CA SER A 103 36.29 -10.55 -2.54
C SER A 103 35.25 -9.53 -2.98
N THR A 104 34.34 -9.13 -2.09
CA THR A 104 33.57 -7.90 -2.22
C THR A 104 33.62 -7.17 -0.87
N SER A 105 34.23 -5.99 -0.95
CA SER A 105 34.38 -5.00 0.10
C SER A 105 33.04 -4.61 0.72
N ASP A 106 32.99 -4.68 2.05
CA ASP A 106 32.00 -4.02 2.92
C ASP A 106 31.83 -2.53 2.55
N PRO A 107 30.62 -2.06 2.21
CA PRO A 107 30.33 -0.64 2.09
C PRO A 107 29.45 -0.12 3.24
N LEU A 108 29.57 -0.64 4.46
CA LEU A 108 28.87 -0.10 5.64
C LEU A 108 29.74 -0.13 6.90
N GLY A 109 30.95 0.41 6.79
CA GLY A 109 31.64 0.99 7.94
C GLY A 109 30.90 2.27 8.35
N LEU A 110 29.91 2.15 9.24
CA LEU A 110 29.36 3.27 10.00
C LEU A 110 30.43 3.72 11.01
N ASP A 111 31.44 4.43 10.49
CA ASP A 111 32.34 5.25 11.29
C ASP A 111 31.54 6.46 11.76
N ILE A 112 31.06 6.41 13.00
CA ILE A 112 30.42 7.55 13.67
C ILE A 112 31.55 8.53 14.03
N GLY A 113 32.00 9.25 13.02
CA GLY A 113 32.91 10.38 13.15
C GLY A 113 32.20 11.53 13.82
N ILE A 114 32.23 11.58 15.16
CA ILE A 114 31.92 12.78 15.92
C ILE A 114 33.07 13.78 15.67
N GLN A 115 32.95 14.53 14.58
CA GLN A 115 33.86 15.60 14.24
C GLN A 115 33.52 16.81 15.13
N LEU A 116 34.14 16.85 16.32
CA LEU A 116 34.10 18.02 17.19
C LEU A 116 34.82 19.17 16.47
N ALA A 117 34.04 20.13 15.98
CA ALA A 117 34.56 21.36 15.39
C ALA A 117 35.52 22.06 16.39
N PRO A 118 36.74 22.44 15.98
CA PRO A 118 37.59 23.29 16.80
C PRO A 118 36.98 24.69 16.88
N SER A 119 36.69 25.13 18.11
CA SER A 119 36.25 26.49 18.42
C SER A 119 37.29 27.50 17.91
N SER A 120 36.84 28.36 17.01
CA SER A 120 37.55 29.56 16.59
C SER A 120 37.49 30.64 17.67
N ASP A 121 38.57 31.42 17.72
CA ASP A 121 38.65 32.80 18.20
C ASP A 121 38.31 33.11 19.67
N SER A 122 39.37 33.29 20.46
CA SER A 122 39.45 34.51 21.26
C SER A 122 40.80 35.20 21.08
N VAL A 123 40.67 36.40 20.54
CA VAL A 123 41.68 37.34 20.10
C VAL A 123 42.51 37.85 21.28
N ALA A 124 43.82 37.91 21.05
CA ALA A 124 44.78 38.64 21.86
C ALA A 124 44.35 40.10 22.09
N LYS A 125 44.26 40.54 23.34
CA LYS A 125 44.35 41.97 23.68
C LYS A 125 45.38 42.17 24.79
N LYS A 126 46.59 42.49 24.33
CA LYS A 126 47.69 43.04 25.10
C LYS A 126 47.43 44.53 25.34
N ARG A 127 47.32 44.98 26.60
CA ARG A 127 47.76 46.33 26.99
C ARG A 127 48.05 46.39 28.49
N ALA A 128 49.29 46.75 28.78
CA ALA A 128 49.85 47.03 30.10
C ALA A 128 49.20 48.26 30.75
N THR A 129 49.15 48.28 32.09
CA THR A 129 49.69 49.39 32.91
C THR A 129 49.61 49.07 34.42
N ALA A 130 50.73 49.34 35.08
CA ALA A 130 50.92 49.92 36.41
C ALA A 130 50.69 49.08 37.68
N GLU A 131 51.81 48.93 38.40
CA GLU A 131 51.98 48.71 39.83
C GLU A 131 51.01 49.52 40.70
N VAL A 132 50.47 48.94 41.78
CA VAL A 132 50.39 49.57 43.11
C VAL A 132 50.42 48.48 44.18
N SER A 133 51.30 48.71 45.14
CA SER A 133 51.58 48.05 46.40
C SER A 133 50.38 47.94 47.34
N GLY A 134 50.38 46.91 48.20
CA GLY A 134 49.98 47.08 49.60
C GLY A 134 48.77 46.27 50.08
N ASP A 135 49.08 45.43 51.07
CA ASP A 135 48.34 45.22 52.31
C ASP A 135 47.58 43.90 52.50
N GLU A 136 48.17 43.11 53.40
CA GLU A 136 47.60 41.96 54.09
C GLU A 136 46.39 42.41 54.92
N ILE A 137 45.20 41.84 54.71
CA ILE A 137 44.30 41.51 55.82
C ILE A 137 43.58 40.19 55.53
N GLU A 138 43.67 39.37 56.56
CA GLU A 138 43.13 38.04 56.79
C GLU A 138 41.65 37.83 56.43
N GLY A 139 41.39 36.62 55.93
CA GLY A 139 40.40 35.77 56.59
C GLY A 139 38.95 35.98 56.20
N HIS A 140 38.57 35.62 54.97
CA HIS A 140 37.24 35.10 54.69
C HIS A 140 37.37 33.80 53.89
N ALA A 141 37.08 32.68 54.56
CA ALA A 141 36.88 31.37 53.96
C ALA A 141 35.60 31.42 53.09
N GLY A 142 35.71 32.05 51.93
CA GLY A 142 34.74 31.93 50.86
C GLY A 142 34.91 30.55 50.26
N TYR A 143 33.96 29.66 50.54
CA TYR A 143 33.81 28.41 49.82
C TYR A 143 33.52 28.75 48.34
N ASP A 144 34.58 28.85 47.55
CA ASP A 144 34.53 28.78 46.08
C ASP A 144 34.18 27.34 45.69
N SER A 145 32.95 26.95 46.01
CA SER A 145 32.34 25.70 45.57
C SER A 145 31.99 25.84 44.10
N LYS A 146 33.02 25.72 43.23
CA LYS A 146 32.82 25.34 41.84
C LYS A 146 31.95 24.07 41.86
N PRO A 147 30.73 24.08 41.32
CA PRO A 147 29.92 22.87 41.30
C PRO A 147 30.73 21.79 40.56
N PRO A 148 30.96 20.61 41.16
CA PRO A 148 31.85 19.58 40.58
C PRO A 148 31.27 18.93 39.31
N TYR A 149 30.15 19.44 38.80
CA TYR A 149 29.43 18.90 37.67
C TYR A 149 29.30 19.97 36.60
N SER A 150 29.92 19.72 35.44
CA SER A 150 29.69 20.54 34.26
C SER A 150 28.22 20.47 33.87
N LEU A 151 27.64 21.62 33.49
CA LEU A 151 26.26 21.75 33.00
C LEU A 151 25.79 20.62 32.06
N PRO A 152 26.57 20.15 31.08
CA PRO A 152 26.15 19.03 30.23
C PRO A 152 25.94 17.72 31.02
N THR A 153 26.73 17.47 32.06
CA THR A 153 26.57 16.28 32.91
C THR A 153 25.28 16.36 33.75
N LEU A 154 24.95 17.54 34.26
CA LEU A 154 23.68 17.77 34.96
C LEU A 154 22.47 17.60 34.04
N LEU A 155 22.58 18.06 32.79
CA LEU A 155 21.55 17.87 31.76
C LEU A 155 21.37 16.38 31.42
N LEU A 156 22.47 15.63 31.31
CA LEU A 156 22.43 14.20 31.04
C LEU A 156 21.81 13.41 32.21
N VAL A 157 22.18 13.74 33.45
CA VAL A 157 21.61 13.11 34.66
C VAL A 157 20.13 13.44 34.82
N SER A 158 19.73 14.68 34.53
CA SER A 158 18.32 15.09 34.54
C SER A 158 17.51 14.36 33.47
N TYR A 159 18.05 14.21 32.26
CA TYR A 159 17.39 13.49 31.17
C TYR A 159 17.26 11.99 31.48
N ALA A 160 18.32 11.37 32.01
CA ALA A 160 18.28 9.98 32.45
C ALA A 160 17.24 9.74 33.56
N SER A 161 17.07 10.71 34.47
CA SER A 161 16.04 10.66 35.52
C SER A 161 14.61 10.81 34.96
N ALA A 162 14.40 11.71 33.99
CA ALA A 162 13.10 11.89 33.37
C ALA A 162 12.66 10.65 32.57
N VAL A 163 13.57 10.05 31.80
CA VAL A 163 13.30 8.83 31.02
C VAL A 163 13.02 7.64 31.94
N THR A 164 13.77 7.49 33.03
CA THR A 164 13.51 6.40 34.00
C THR A 164 12.18 6.59 34.74
N LEU A 165 11.81 7.82 35.11
CA LEU A 165 10.49 8.10 35.68
C LEU A 165 9.35 7.86 34.66
N ALA A 166 9.54 8.21 33.39
CA ALA A 166 8.56 7.93 32.34
C ALA A 166 8.37 6.41 32.14
N LEU A 167 9.45 5.64 32.11
CA LEU A 167 9.40 4.17 32.02
C LEU A 167 8.74 3.55 33.26
N ALA A 168 9.08 4.03 34.47
CA ALA A 168 8.45 3.59 35.70
C ALA A 168 6.95 3.92 35.74
N TRP A 169 6.55 5.10 35.24
CA TRP A 169 5.15 5.50 35.12
C TRP A 169 4.39 4.61 34.12
N VAL A 170 4.97 4.32 32.97
CA VAL A 170 4.38 3.40 31.97
C VAL A 170 4.23 1.99 32.54
N LEU A 171 5.22 1.53 33.32
CA LEU A 171 5.17 0.23 34.00
C LEU A 171 4.10 0.21 35.10
N TRP A 172 4.02 1.26 35.92
CA TRP A 172 3.05 1.37 37.01
C TRP A 172 1.61 1.50 36.51
N THR A 173 1.39 2.27 35.45
CA THR A 173 0.05 2.49 34.89
C THR A 173 -0.45 1.31 34.05
N GLY A 174 0.37 0.26 33.87
CA GLY A 174 -0.02 -1.00 33.22
C GLY A 174 -0.50 -0.84 31.77
N ARG A 175 -0.18 0.30 31.13
CA ARG A 175 -0.93 0.78 29.95
C ARG A 175 -0.40 0.30 28.59
N GLY A 176 0.53 -0.65 28.55
CA GLY A 176 1.13 -1.05 27.26
C GLY A 176 1.89 -2.38 27.19
N LEU A 177 1.83 -3.22 28.23
CA LEU A 177 2.54 -4.51 28.25
C LEU A 177 1.56 -5.69 28.33
N SER A 178 0.44 -5.60 27.60
CA SER A 178 -0.37 -6.78 27.28
C SER A 178 0.49 -7.71 26.41
N ARG A 179 1.26 -8.56 27.08
CA ARG A 179 1.98 -9.69 26.50
C ARG A 179 0.93 -10.51 25.73
N PRO A 180 1.06 -10.72 24.42
CA PRO A 180 0.22 -11.68 23.73
C PRO A 180 0.58 -13.06 24.29
N THR A 181 -0.20 -13.53 25.26
CA THR A 181 -0.05 -14.85 25.84
C THR A 181 -0.45 -15.86 24.76
N ALA A 182 0.53 -16.58 24.23
CA ALA A 182 0.30 -17.77 23.46
C ALA A 182 0.04 -18.94 24.42
N ASP A 183 -1.22 -19.20 24.76
CA ASP A 183 -1.66 -20.43 25.42
C ASP A 183 -2.80 -21.00 24.53
N HIS A 184 -2.71 -22.15 23.87
CA HIS A 184 -2.42 -23.51 24.34
C HIS A 184 -3.15 -23.88 25.65
N GLY A 185 -4.46 -24.12 25.49
CA GLY A 185 -5.16 -25.30 26.02
C GLY A 185 -5.21 -25.48 27.54
N GLY A 186 -6.38 -25.24 28.14
CA GLY A 186 -6.66 -25.72 29.49
C GLY A 186 -7.91 -25.12 30.12
N SER A 187 -9.04 -25.81 29.93
CA SER A 187 -10.33 -25.54 30.58
C SER A 187 -10.22 -25.51 32.11
N VAL A 188 -10.50 -24.37 32.76
CA VAL A 188 -11.29 -24.31 34.01
C VAL A 188 -12.09 -23.01 34.04
N SER A 189 -13.41 -23.18 34.15
CA SER A 189 -14.41 -22.14 34.36
C SER A 189 -14.13 -21.34 35.65
N SER A 190 -13.85 -20.04 35.49
CA SER A 190 -14.06 -19.05 36.54
C SER A 190 -14.68 -17.81 35.89
N SER A 191 -15.92 -17.52 36.28
CA SER A 191 -16.72 -16.41 35.77
C SER A 191 -16.17 -15.07 36.26
N LEU A 192 -15.24 -14.51 35.51
CA LEU A 192 -14.96 -13.07 35.53
C LEU A 192 -16.02 -12.35 34.67
N PRO A 193 -16.39 -11.11 35.00
CA PRO A 193 -17.34 -10.34 34.21
C PRO A 193 -16.75 -10.17 32.81
N ALA A 194 -17.42 -10.77 31.82
CA ALA A 194 -17.05 -10.67 30.42
C ALA A 194 -17.07 -9.18 30.01
N ILE A 195 -15.88 -8.61 29.84
CA ILE A 195 -15.73 -7.39 29.06
C ILE A 195 -16.11 -7.80 27.64
N ASP A 196 -17.29 -7.37 27.23
CA ASP A 196 -17.95 -7.69 25.97
C ASP A 196 -17.21 -7.01 24.80
N TRP A 197 -16.04 -7.56 24.42
CA TRP A 197 -15.27 -7.12 23.24
C TRP A 197 -16.04 -7.31 21.92
N ALA A 198 -17.17 -8.04 21.93
CA ALA A 198 -18.03 -8.22 20.78
C ALA A 198 -18.81 -6.94 20.40
N LYS A 199 -18.67 -5.86 21.19
CA LYS A 199 -19.33 -4.57 20.96
C LYS A 199 -18.38 -3.38 20.84
N VAL A 200 -17.16 -3.60 20.35
CA VAL A 200 -16.42 -2.50 19.71
C VAL A 200 -17.22 -2.13 18.46
N SER A 201 -18.15 -1.19 18.63
CA SER A 201 -18.94 -0.63 17.55
C SER A 201 -17.96 -0.13 16.51
N ALA A 202 -17.86 -0.85 15.39
CA ALA A 202 -17.04 -0.44 14.28
C ALA A 202 -17.38 1.02 13.99
N PRO A 203 -16.39 1.93 13.97
CA PRO A 203 -16.64 3.36 13.84
C PRO A 203 -17.57 3.57 12.66
N LYS A 204 -18.69 4.28 12.92
CA LYS A 204 -19.74 4.55 11.93
C LYS A 204 -19.08 5.13 10.69
N ARG A 205 -18.95 4.29 9.65
CA ARG A 205 -18.16 4.61 8.46
C ARG A 205 -18.81 5.75 7.71
N ALA A 206 -18.00 6.72 7.27
CA ALA A 206 -18.49 7.81 6.43
C ALA A 206 -19.10 7.23 5.14
N PRO A 207 -20.22 7.80 4.65
CA PRO A 207 -20.82 7.38 3.38
C PRO A 207 -19.79 7.51 2.26
N VAL A 208 -19.78 6.52 1.36
CA VAL A 208 -18.86 6.51 0.23
C VAL A 208 -19.29 7.59 -0.75
N SER A 209 -18.37 8.46 -1.17
CA SER A 209 -18.64 9.45 -2.22
C SER A 209 -18.87 8.73 -3.55
N SER A 210 -19.92 9.09 -4.29
CA SER A 210 -20.19 8.53 -5.61
C SER A 210 -19.06 8.92 -6.57
N LEU A 211 -18.45 7.93 -7.21
CA LEU A 211 -17.38 8.16 -8.18
C LEU A 211 -17.98 8.68 -9.50
N PRO A 212 -17.39 9.70 -10.14
CA PRO A 212 -17.82 10.14 -11.47
C PRO A 212 -17.75 9.01 -12.50
N ALA A 213 -18.72 8.93 -13.41
CA ALA A 213 -18.83 7.82 -14.36
C ALA A 213 -17.65 7.75 -15.33
N ASP A 214 -17.03 8.88 -15.65
CA ASP A 214 -15.80 9.01 -16.45
C ASP A 214 -14.55 8.50 -15.72
N ARG A 215 -14.65 8.20 -14.41
CA ARG A 215 -13.55 7.65 -13.59
C ARG A 215 -13.75 6.17 -13.26
N VAL A 216 -14.74 5.53 -13.86
CA VAL A 216 -15.01 4.11 -13.70
C VAL A 216 -14.75 3.38 -15.01
N THR A 217 -13.92 2.35 -14.98
CA THR A 217 -13.65 1.47 -16.11
C THR A 217 -13.91 0.01 -15.77
N GLY A 218 -13.96 -0.85 -16.78
CA GLY A 218 -14.06 -2.31 -16.63
C GLY A 218 -12.73 -3.01 -16.89
N LEU A 219 -12.70 -4.33 -16.69
CA LEU A 219 -11.55 -5.15 -17.08
C LEU A 219 -11.31 -5.09 -18.61
N GLY A 220 -10.05 -5.04 -19.00
CA GLY A 220 -9.58 -4.90 -20.38
C GLY A 220 -9.78 -3.52 -21.01
N LYS A 221 -10.45 -2.57 -20.33
CA LYS A 221 -10.78 -1.25 -20.89
C LYS A 221 -9.81 -0.17 -20.37
N PRO A 222 -9.01 0.46 -21.26
CA PRO A 222 -8.10 1.52 -20.84
C PRO A 222 -8.88 2.76 -20.37
N LEU A 223 -8.40 3.38 -19.30
CA LEU A 223 -8.91 4.62 -18.73
C LEU A 223 -7.78 5.64 -18.65
N VAL A 224 -7.95 6.79 -19.31
CA VAL A 224 -6.93 7.85 -19.36
C VAL A 224 -7.25 8.94 -18.33
N ILE A 225 -6.25 9.28 -17.52
CA ILE A 225 -6.36 10.15 -16.36
C ILE A 225 -5.12 11.03 -16.32
N GLY A 226 -5.27 12.26 -16.81
CA GLY A 226 -4.12 13.12 -17.06
C GLY A 226 -3.15 12.45 -18.02
N ASP A 227 -1.90 12.28 -17.59
CA ASP A 227 -0.84 11.64 -18.39
C ASP A 227 -0.65 10.16 -18.08
N LEU A 228 -1.61 9.53 -17.39
CA LEU A 228 -1.58 8.12 -17.05
C LEU A 228 -2.73 7.38 -17.75
N GLU A 229 -2.41 6.33 -18.49
CA GLU A 229 -3.38 5.37 -19.01
C GLU A 229 -3.36 4.13 -18.12
N VAL A 230 -4.50 3.80 -17.54
CA VAL A 230 -4.69 2.69 -16.62
C VAL A 230 -5.55 1.63 -17.30
N THR A 231 -5.02 0.43 -17.47
CA THR A 231 -5.77 -0.69 -18.07
C THR A 231 -5.83 -1.85 -17.07
N PRO A 232 -6.99 -2.09 -16.43
CA PRO A 232 -7.16 -3.26 -15.59
C PRO A 232 -7.11 -4.52 -16.45
N ILE A 233 -6.21 -5.45 -16.14
CA ILE A 233 -5.98 -6.63 -16.97
C ILE A 233 -6.90 -7.75 -16.52
N VAL A 234 -6.77 -8.16 -15.26
CA VAL A 234 -7.45 -9.34 -14.71
C VAL A 234 -7.61 -9.20 -13.20
N VAL A 235 -8.65 -9.84 -12.67
CA VAL A 235 -8.84 -10.06 -11.23
C VAL A 235 -8.84 -11.57 -10.98
N LEU A 236 -7.97 -12.04 -10.09
CA LEU A 236 -7.87 -13.43 -9.70
C LEU A 236 -8.27 -13.61 -8.24
N PHE A 237 -8.90 -14.74 -7.91
CA PHE A 237 -9.13 -15.16 -6.54
C PHE A 237 -8.14 -16.27 -6.19
N GLN A 238 -7.18 -15.97 -5.32
CA GLN A 238 -6.06 -16.87 -5.07
C GLN A 238 -5.44 -16.70 -3.68
N ASN A 239 -4.64 -17.69 -3.32
CA ASN A 239 -3.79 -17.60 -2.15
C ASN A 239 -2.59 -16.69 -2.45
N VAL A 240 -2.27 -15.83 -1.51
CA VAL A 240 -1.17 -14.86 -1.64
C VAL A 240 -0.06 -15.23 -0.67
N ARG A 241 1.15 -15.37 -1.21
CA ARG A 241 2.35 -15.62 -0.43
C ARG A 241 2.98 -14.30 0.00
N VAL A 242 3.31 -14.24 1.28
CA VAL A 242 4.02 -13.13 1.90
C VAL A 242 5.34 -13.68 2.43
N TYR A 243 6.43 -13.00 2.11
CA TYR A 243 7.78 -13.38 2.49
C TYR A 243 8.47 -12.24 3.24
N ARG A 244 9.50 -12.59 4.02
CA ARG A 244 10.30 -11.60 4.74
C ARG A 244 11.42 -11.06 3.84
N ILE A 245 11.60 -9.75 3.79
CA ILE A 245 12.57 -9.08 2.92
C ILE A 245 14.01 -9.42 3.32
N VAL A 246 14.28 -9.49 4.62
CA VAL A 246 15.63 -9.75 5.16
C VAL A 246 16.04 -11.22 4.99
N ASP A 247 15.08 -12.14 5.02
CA ASP A 247 15.31 -13.58 4.85
C ASP A 247 14.09 -14.23 4.16
N PRO A 248 14.05 -14.25 2.82
CA PRO A 248 12.88 -14.70 2.07
C PRO A 248 12.64 -16.22 2.15
N ASP A 249 13.65 -16.99 2.57
CA ASP A 249 13.59 -18.45 2.65
C ASP A 249 13.25 -18.95 4.05
N ALA A 250 13.53 -18.19 5.11
CA ALA A 250 13.27 -18.62 6.48
C ALA A 250 11.78 -18.62 6.86
N GLU A 251 10.98 -17.67 6.37
CA GLU A 251 9.57 -17.57 6.77
C GLU A 251 8.69 -17.12 5.61
N ARG A 252 7.78 -18.02 5.20
CA ARG A 252 6.76 -17.76 4.19
C ARG A 252 5.39 -17.97 4.82
N ARG A 253 4.50 -16.99 4.62
CA ARG A 253 3.11 -17.04 5.08
C ARG A 253 2.19 -17.07 3.88
N GLU A 254 1.30 -18.04 3.85
CA GLU A 254 0.25 -18.11 2.85
C GLU A 254 -1.04 -17.56 3.43
N ASN A 255 -1.63 -16.58 2.74
CA ASN A 255 -2.91 -16.00 3.11
C ASN A 255 -3.95 -16.45 2.08
N PRO A 256 -4.94 -17.25 2.48
CA PRO A 256 -5.90 -17.79 1.54
C PRO A 256 -6.90 -16.74 1.07
N ALA A 257 -7.57 -17.03 -0.04
CA ALA A 257 -8.80 -16.36 -0.46
C ALA A 257 -8.68 -14.83 -0.63
N CYS A 258 -7.60 -14.35 -1.25
CA CYS A 258 -7.43 -12.93 -1.55
C CYS A 258 -7.84 -12.63 -3.01
N LEU A 259 -8.35 -11.42 -3.25
CA LEU A 259 -8.47 -10.91 -4.62
C LEU A 259 -7.17 -10.23 -5.02
N VAL A 260 -6.73 -10.54 -6.24
CA VAL A 260 -5.49 -10.02 -6.84
C VAL A 260 -5.85 -9.34 -8.15
N LEU A 261 -5.71 -8.02 -8.20
CA LEU A 261 -5.95 -7.20 -9.40
C LEU A 261 -4.62 -6.83 -10.04
N THR A 262 -4.46 -7.19 -11.31
CA THR A 262 -3.33 -6.75 -12.14
C THR A 262 -3.73 -5.55 -12.98
N LEU A 263 -2.98 -4.46 -12.87
CA LEU A 263 -3.18 -3.23 -13.63
C LEU A 263 -1.97 -2.98 -14.51
N ARG A 264 -2.21 -2.62 -15.78
CA ARG A 264 -1.18 -2.02 -16.63
C ARG A 264 -1.24 -0.51 -16.50
N LEU A 265 -0.15 0.09 -16.07
CA LEU A 265 0.03 1.53 -15.94
C LEU A 265 0.94 2.02 -17.04
N ARG A 266 0.42 2.81 -17.98
CA ARG A 266 1.18 3.39 -19.08
C ARG A 266 1.32 4.89 -18.89
N ASN A 267 2.55 5.38 -18.85
CA ASN A 267 2.85 6.79 -18.78
C ASN A 267 2.77 7.40 -20.19
N LYS A 268 1.81 8.29 -20.40
CA LYS A 268 1.58 9.01 -21.67
C LYS A 268 2.33 10.33 -21.75
N SER A 269 3.01 10.75 -20.67
CA SER A 269 3.85 11.94 -20.72
C SER A 269 5.10 11.70 -21.58
N SER A 270 5.65 12.79 -22.11
CA SER A 270 6.83 12.79 -22.97
C SER A 270 8.15 12.96 -22.22
N ASP A 271 8.12 13.53 -21.02
CA ASP A 271 9.31 14.12 -20.38
C ASP A 271 9.44 13.82 -18.88
N ARG A 272 8.40 13.28 -18.23
CA ARG A 272 8.39 13.05 -16.78
C ARG A 272 8.15 11.61 -16.40
N ARG A 273 8.94 11.12 -15.45
CA ARG A 273 8.69 9.85 -14.79
C ARG A 273 7.52 10.00 -13.81
N LEU A 274 6.63 9.03 -13.76
CA LEU A 274 5.48 9.02 -12.84
C LEU A 274 5.62 7.88 -11.83
N THR A 275 5.19 8.12 -10.58
CA THR A 275 5.06 7.07 -9.55
C THR A 275 3.59 6.96 -9.17
N PRO A 276 2.77 6.21 -9.93
CA PRO A 276 1.32 6.33 -9.82
C PRO A 276 0.74 5.73 -8.54
N LEU A 277 1.38 4.70 -7.99
CA LEU A 277 0.95 4.08 -6.75
C LEU A 277 1.96 4.39 -5.65
N GLU A 278 1.46 4.95 -4.56
CA GLU A 278 2.25 5.16 -3.35
C GLU A 278 2.01 4.01 -2.38
N LEU A 279 3.09 3.46 -1.85
CA LEU A 279 3.04 2.30 -0.94
C LEU A 279 2.15 2.56 0.29
N ALA A 280 2.14 3.79 0.81
CA ALA A 280 1.27 4.19 1.93
C ALA A 280 -0.23 4.08 1.60
N SER A 281 -0.63 4.37 0.36
CA SER A 281 -2.05 4.31 -0.08
C SER A 281 -2.59 2.88 -0.23
N VAL A 282 -1.69 1.90 -0.38
CA VAL A 282 -2.04 0.49 -0.60
C VAL A 282 -1.90 -0.33 0.67
N ARG A 283 -0.88 -0.07 1.51
CA ARG A 283 -0.50 -0.96 2.61
C ARG A 283 -1.10 -0.58 3.97
N ASP A 284 -0.94 0.67 4.38
CA ASP A 284 -1.32 1.13 5.72
C ASP A 284 -1.67 2.62 5.68
N ALA A 285 -2.74 2.92 4.95
CA ALA A 285 -3.24 4.29 4.86
C ALA A 285 -3.75 4.70 6.25
N VAL A 286 -3.04 5.66 6.86
CA VAL A 286 -3.39 6.24 8.17
C VAL A 286 -4.82 6.78 8.16
N ASP A 287 -5.21 7.40 7.04
CA ASP A 287 -6.59 7.82 6.80
C ASP A 287 -7.34 6.74 5.99
N PRO A 288 -8.41 6.13 6.53
CA PRO A 288 -9.21 5.15 5.80
C PRO A 288 -9.96 5.75 4.58
N THR A 289 -10.03 7.07 4.45
CA THR A 289 -10.54 7.75 3.27
C THR A 289 -9.49 7.86 2.16
N GLU A 290 -8.21 7.67 2.49
CA GLU A 290 -7.08 7.64 1.55
C GLU A 290 -6.68 6.24 1.10
N ALA A 291 -7.15 5.21 1.81
CA ALA A 291 -6.96 3.83 1.43
C ALA A 291 -7.65 3.51 0.09
N SER A 292 -6.99 2.68 -0.72
CA SER A 292 -7.70 1.91 -1.75
C SER A 292 -8.56 0.83 -1.08
N PHE A 293 -9.67 0.41 -1.70
CA PHE A 293 -10.54 -0.65 -1.17
C PHE A 293 -11.47 -1.19 -2.26
N ILE A 294 -12.14 -2.31 -2.01
CA ILE A 294 -13.19 -2.83 -2.90
C ILE A 294 -14.54 -2.54 -2.26
N GLU A 295 -15.43 -1.91 -3.03
CA GLU A 295 -16.82 -1.66 -2.67
C GLU A 295 -17.71 -2.78 -3.24
N THR A 296 -18.52 -3.39 -2.38
CA THR A 296 -19.47 -4.44 -2.78
C THR A 296 -20.84 -3.86 -3.12
N ALA A 297 -21.71 -4.66 -3.71
CA ALA A 297 -23.11 -4.29 -3.98
C ALA A 297 -23.90 -3.90 -2.73
N SER A 298 -23.55 -4.46 -1.56
CA SER A 298 -24.17 -4.11 -0.27
C SER A 298 -23.64 -2.81 0.33
N GLY A 299 -22.65 -2.17 -0.32
CA GLY A 299 -21.93 -1.01 0.21
C GLY A 299 -20.89 -1.36 1.28
N GLU A 300 -20.60 -2.65 1.48
CA GLU A 300 -19.48 -3.06 2.32
C GLU A 300 -18.16 -2.73 1.63
N ARG A 301 -17.13 -2.51 2.47
CA ARG A 301 -15.75 -2.32 1.99
C ARG A 301 -14.91 -3.52 2.39
N ILE A 302 -14.19 -4.05 1.43
CA ILE A 302 -13.11 -5.01 1.62
C ILE A 302 -11.82 -4.20 1.53
N ALA A 303 -11.01 -4.23 2.58
CA ALA A 303 -9.76 -3.46 2.62
C ALA A 303 -8.68 -4.08 1.72
N MET A 304 -7.63 -3.30 1.46
CA MET A 304 -6.38 -3.85 0.91
C MET A 304 -5.66 -4.72 1.94
N PHE A 305 -4.79 -5.60 1.47
CA PHE A 305 -3.96 -6.43 2.32
C PHE A 305 -3.06 -5.55 3.20
N LYS A 306 -3.25 -5.63 4.52
CA LYS A 306 -2.57 -4.76 5.48
C LYS A 306 -1.15 -5.25 5.76
N LEU A 307 -0.18 -4.44 5.37
CA LEU A 307 1.21 -4.58 5.78
C LEU A 307 1.64 -3.26 6.38
N ALA A 308 2.34 -3.27 7.52
CA ALA A 308 2.91 -2.02 8.02
C ALA A 308 3.85 -1.41 6.98
N MET A 309 3.94 -0.07 6.89
CA MET A 309 4.84 0.60 5.95
C MET A 309 6.29 0.15 6.11
N GLU A 310 6.73 0.00 7.36
CA GLU A 310 8.07 -0.46 7.76
C GLU A 310 8.10 -1.98 8.00
N SER A 311 7.10 -2.71 7.48
CA SER A 311 7.05 -4.15 7.64
C SER A 311 8.20 -4.80 6.88
N GLU A 312 8.87 -5.72 7.57
CA GLU A 312 9.82 -6.64 6.94
C GLU A 312 9.13 -7.63 5.99
N TRP A 313 7.81 -7.58 5.83
CA TRP A 313 7.04 -8.46 4.98
C TRP A 313 6.73 -7.82 3.64
N SER A 314 6.80 -8.62 2.58
CA SER A 314 6.40 -8.24 1.22
C SER A 314 5.53 -9.31 0.59
N ILE A 315 4.62 -8.87 -0.29
CA ILE A 315 3.77 -9.76 -1.08
C ILE A 315 4.55 -10.21 -2.32
N GLU A 316 4.51 -11.51 -2.62
CA GLU A 316 5.15 -12.08 -3.82
C GLU A 316 4.68 -11.36 -5.10
N ASN A 317 5.63 -10.99 -5.96
CA ASN A 317 5.41 -10.28 -7.23
C ASN A 317 4.75 -8.89 -7.13
N GLN A 318 4.49 -8.37 -5.92
CA GLN A 318 3.97 -7.02 -5.76
C GLN A 318 5.12 -6.00 -5.77
N SER A 319 5.11 -5.11 -6.74
CA SER A 319 5.99 -3.94 -6.78
C SER A 319 5.24 -2.71 -7.28
N PHE A 320 5.73 -1.53 -6.92
CA PHE A 320 5.17 -0.24 -7.33
C PHE A 320 6.26 0.61 -8.00
N PRO A 321 6.78 0.18 -9.17
CA PRO A 321 7.84 0.90 -9.86
C PRO A 321 7.32 2.25 -10.37
N ALA A 322 8.25 3.19 -10.51
CA ALA A 322 7.97 4.44 -11.20
C ALA A 322 8.11 4.22 -12.71
N VAL A 323 7.10 4.66 -13.47
CA VAL A 323 6.91 4.43 -14.91
C VAL A 323 7.58 5.55 -15.72
N GLU A 324 8.53 5.17 -16.57
CA GLU A 324 9.25 6.10 -17.46
C GLU A 324 8.32 6.73 -18.52
N PRO A 325 8.64 7.93 -19.05
CA PRO A 325 7.88 8.53 -20.14
C PRO A 325 7.67 7.58 -21.32
N GLY A 326 6.42 7.43 -21.78
CA GLY A 326 6.04 6.47 -22.83
C GLY A 326 6.05 4.99 -22.41
N GLY A 327 6.62 4.67 -21.24
CA GLY A 327 6.74 3.33 -20.69
C GLY A 327 5.42 2.77 -20.15
N ALA A 328 5.41 1.46 -19.92
CA ALA A 328 4.30 0.76 -19.30
C ALA A 328 4.82 -0.27 -18.30
N GLU A 329 4.18 -0.35 -17.14
CA GLU A 329 4.50 -1.28 -16.07
C GLU A 329 3.23 -1.97 -15.58
N ASP A 330 3.33 -3.26 -15.28
CA ASP A 330 2.23 -4.04 -14.70
C ASP A 330 2.41 -4.08 -13.17
N VAL A 331 1.36 -3.74 -12.43
CA VAL A 331 1.35 -3.67 -10.96
C VAL A 331 0.24 -4.53 -10.39
N ILE A 332 0.48 -5.06 -9.19
CA ILE A 332 -0.44 -5.98 -8.52
C ILE A 332 -0.99 -5.36 -7.23
N LEU A 333 -2.31 -5.32 -7.12
CA LEU A 333 -3.06 -4.89 -5.95
C LEU A 333 -3.72 -6.10 -5.30
N VAL A 334 -3.62 -6.20 -3.97
CA VAL A 334 -4.11 -7.37 -3.22
C VAL A 334 -5.07 -6.92 -2.13
N SER A 335 -6.23 -7.58 -2.05
CA SER A 335 -7.22 -7.35 -0.98
C SER A 335 -6.85 -8.09 0.31
N GLU A 336 -7.51 -7.75 1.41
CA GLU A 336 -7.58 -8.66 2.56
C GLU A 336 -8.27 -9.99 2.17
N PRO A 337 -8.09 -11.08 2.93
CA PRO A 337 -8.82 -12.32 2.72
C PRO A 337 -10.34 -12.09 2.70
N VAL A 338 -11.01 -12.61 1.67
CA VAL A 338 -12.44 -12.40 1.42
C VAL A 338 -13.15 -13.74 1.39
N GLU A 339 -14.22 -13.85 2.15
CA GLU A 339 -15.13 -15.00 2.04
C GLU A 339 -15.98 -14.88 0.77
N GLU A 340 -16.15 -15.99 0.04
CA GLU A 340 -16.93 -16.03 -1.20
C GLU A 340 -18.34 -15.39 -1.14
N PRO A 341 -19.11 -15.48 -0.03
CA PRO A 341 -20.42 -14.83 0.05
C PRO A 341 -20.35 -13.30 -0.04
N ARG A 342 -19.23 -12.69 0.33
CA ARG A 342 -19.00 -11.24 0.25
C ARG A 342 -18.69 -10.77 -1.18
N LEU A 343 -18.37 -11.69 -2.09
CA LEU A 343 -18.09 -11.42 -3.50
C LEU A 343 -19.38 -11.26 -4.34
N ALA A 344 -20.45 -10.76 -3.73
CA ALA A 344 -21.70 -10.47 -4.44
C ALA A 344 -21.49 -9.29 -5.40
N SER A 345 -21.90 -9.49 -6.66
CA SER A 345 -21.76 -8.49 -7.72
C SER A 345 -22.82 -7.39 -7.65
N PRO A 346 -22.54 -6.18 -8.18
CA PRO A 346 -21.27 -5.73 -8.75
C PRO A 346 -20.19 -5.40 -7.71
N LEU A 347 -18.93 -5.52 -8.10
CA LEU A 347 -17.77 -5.12 -7.30
C LEU A 347 -17.09 -3.91 -7.97
N VAL A 348 -16.59 -2.97 -7.16
CA VAL A 348 -15.82 -1.82 -7.65
C VAL A 348 -14.54 -1.68 -6.83
N TRP A 349 -13.39 -1.92 -7.45
CA TRP A 349 -12.10 -1.61 -6.84
C TRP A 349 -11.82 -0.12 -6.95
N ARG A 350 -11.80 0.58 -5.81
CA ARG A 350 -11.51 2.00 -5.71
C ARG A 350 -10.05 2.20 -5.38
N ILE A 351 -9.35 2.87 -6.29
CA ILE A 351 -7.89 2.96 -6.27
C ILE A 351 -7.50 4.43 -6.37
N LYS A 352 -6.64 4.88 -5.46
CA LYS A 352 -6.04 6.22 -5.54
C LYS A 352 -4.73 6.15 -6.30
N LEU A 353 -4.62 7.00 -7.32
CA LEU A 353 -3.45 7.07 -8.19
C LEU A 353 -2.90 8.50 -8.23
N LYS A 354 -1.57 8.64 -8.18
CA LYS A 354 -0.87 9.89 -8.44
C LYS A 354 -0.73 10.10 -9.95
N THR A 355 -1.34 11.15 -10.48
CA THR A 355 -1.33 11.49 -11.91
C THR A 355 -0.31 12.56 -12.25
N GLY A 356 0.28 13.19 -11.22
CA GLY A 356 1.33 14.19 -11.33
C GLY A 356 1.81 14.65 -9.95
N VAL A 357 2.63 15.71 -9.93
CA VAL A 357 3.19 16.26 -8.69
C VAL A 357 2.05 16.81 -7.81
N GLY A 358 1.80 16.15 -6.68
CA GLY A 358 0.78 16.55 -5.70
C GLY A 358 -0.67 16.36 -6.15
N ARG A 359 -0.91 15.65 -7.25
CA ARG A 359 -2.27 15.33 -7.71
C ARG A 359 -2.55 13.84 -7.56
N SER A 360 -3.52 13.54 -6.73
CA SER A 360 -4.06 12.19 -6.56
C SER A 360 -5.50 12.18 -7.06
N GLU A 361 -5.82 11.19 -7.88
CA GLU A 361 -7.16 10.97 -8.42
C GLU A 361 -7.65 9.57 -8.03
N GLU A 362 -8.94 9.45 -7.76
CA GLU A 362 -9.57 8.18 -7.41
C GLU A 362 -10.26 7.59 -8.65
N ILE A 363 -10.05 6.30 -8.86
CA ILE A 363 -10.58 5.56 -10.01
C ILE A 363 -11.35 4.33 -9.53
N GLY A 364 -12.31 3.89 -10.32
CA GLY A 364 -13.09 2.69 -10.05
C GLY A 364 -12.83 1.64 -11.13
N VAL A 365 -12.45 0.43 -10.73
CA VAL A 365 -12.42 -0.74 -11.61
C VAL A 365 -13.65 -1.59 -11.28
N ARG A 366 -14.64 -1.57 -12.17
CA ARG A 366 -15.86 -2.37 -12.04
C ARG A 366 -15.62 -3.75 -12.62
N PHE A 367 -15.99 -4.78 -11.87
CA PHE A 367 -15.97 -6.15 -12.32
C PHE A 367 -17.12 -6.95 -11.69
N ALA A 368 -17.50 -8.05 -12.33
CA ALA A 368 -18.49 -9.00 -11.85
C ALA A 368 -17.82 -10.26 -11.31
N ARG A 369 -18.56 -11.03 -10.50
CA ARG A 369 -18.09 -12.30 -9.91
C ARG A 369 -17.67 -13.29 -10.98
N GLN A 370 -18.39 -13.35 -12.11
CA GLN A 370 -18.02 -14.24 -13.22
C GLN A 370 -16.73 -13.83 -13.97
N GLU A 371 -16.23 -12.62 -13.75
CA GLU A 371 -14.98 -12.15 -14.36
C GLU A 371 -13.77 -12.38 -13.44
N ILE A 372 -14.00 -12.87 -12.22
CA ILE A 372 -12.96 -13.28 -11.29
C ILE A 372 -12.46 -14.64 -11.76
N GLY A 373 -11.18 -14.70 -12.18
CA GLY A 373 -10.54 -15.96 -12.55
C GLY A 373 -10.06 -16.73 -11.33
N ASP A 374 -10.05 -18.05 -11.44
CA ASP A 374 -9.40 -18.93 -10.46
C ASP A 374 -7.92 -19.10 -10.84
N SER A 375 -7.03 -19.13 -9.84
CA SER A 375 -5.60 -19.42 -10.07
C SER A 375 -5.34 -20.91 -10.20
N ASP A 376 -5.99 -21.59 -11.14
CA ASP A 376 -5.71 -22.99 -11.43
C ASP A 376 -4.49 -23.08 -12.36
N HIS A 377 -3.30 -22.82 -11.81
CA HIS A 377 -2.01 -23.13 -12.44
C HIS A 377 -0.97 -23.64 -11.46
#